data_AF-A0A4V3RY42-F1
#
_entry.id   AF-A0A4V3RY42-F1
#
_cell.length_a   1.000
_cell.length_b   1.000
_cell.length_c   1.000
_cell.angle_alpha   90.00
_cell.angle_beta   90.00
_cell.angle_gamma   90.00
#
_symmetry.space_group_name_H-M   'P 1'
#
loop_
_entity.id
_entity.type
_entity.pdbx_description
1 polymer ?
#
loop_
_entity_poly.entity_id
_entity_poly.type
_entity_poly.pdbx_seq_one_letter_code
_entity_poly.pdbx_strand_id
1 'polypeptide(L)'
;MPGYFEDQLAHCRAMHERELASRFHKIFAENAAAGNLLSGYTVLCHRRAVADQVHAFGEDLVKKLTAFDPEHSPIRKSDFALAKVAVSDFQIFAGEQYARSLAKIGRGLPAGVIDEVFVDGANARVEAELEIEGHRLEHRSRLSFWKWAFGNLKRQVWTAGVALLSGAIGAVLKAGWDYL
;
A
#
# COMPACT_ATOMS: atom_id res chain seq x y z
N MET A 1 -3.00 -10.05 -15.28
CA MET A 1 -4.34 -10.68 -15.19
C MET A 1 -5.26 -9.73 -14.44
N PRO A 2 -6.52 -9.53 -14.86
CA PRO A 2 -7.51 -8.82 -14.03
C PRO A 2 -7.70 -9.57 -12.71
N GLY A 3 -7.86 -8.87 -11.58
CA GLY A 3 -8.16 -9.49 -10.27
C GLY A 3 -6.96 -9.98 -9.44
N TYR A 4 -5.73 -9.99 -9.99
CA TYR A 4 -4.55 -10.53 -9.29
C TYR A 4 -4.33 -9.93 -7.88
N PHE A 5 -4.39 -8.60 -7.76
CA PHE A 5 -4.19 -7.95 -6.46
C PHE A 5 -5.41 -8.10 -5.55
N GLU A 6 -6.62 -8.17 -6.08
CA GLU A 6 -7.85 -8.35 -5.31
C GLU A 6 -7.86 -9.71 -4.58
N ASP A 7 -7.43 -10.78 -5.25
CA ASP A 7 -7.30 -12.11 -4.65
C ASP A 7 -6.25 -12.11 -3.53
N GLN A 8 -5.10 -11.47 -3.76
CA GLN A 8 -4.06 -11.32 -2.73
C GLN A 8 -4.51 -10.49 -1.55
N LEU A 9 -5.27 -9.42 -1.82
CA LEU A 9 -5.84 -8.56 -0.80
C LEU A 9 -6.79 -9.33 0.11
N ALA A 10 -7.69 -10.14 -0.46
CA ALA A 10 -8.61 -10.97 0.31
C ALA A 10 -7.86 -11.96 1.22
N HIS A 11 -6.83 -12.63 0.68
CA HIS A 11 -6.00 -13.55 1.47
C HIS A 11 -5.23 -12.83 2.58
N CYS A 12 -4.59 -11.70 2.25
CA CYS A 12 -3.86 -10.86 3.18
C CYS A 12 -4.75 -10.41 4.33
N ARG A 13 -5.94 -9.89 4.01
CA ARG A 13 -6.93 -9.46 4.99
C ARG A 13 -7.29 -10.59 5.95
N ALA A 14 -7.67 -11.76 5.43
CA ALA A 14 -8.05 -12.91 6.27
C ALA A 14 -6.92 -13.33 7.24
N MET A 15 -5.66 -13.30 6.78
CA MET A 15 -4.50 -13.59 7.63
C MET A 15 -4.35 -12.57 8.75
N HIS A 16 -4.48 -11.27 8.45
CA HIS A 16 -4.35 -10.22 9.46
C HIS A 16 -5.53 -10.17 10.44
N GLU A 17 -6.75 -10.52 10.00
CA GLU A 17 -7.92 -10.68 10.88
C GLU A 17 -7.70 -11.82 11.89
N ARG A 18 -7.20 -12.97 11.41
CA ARG A 18 -6.86 -14.11 12.26
C ARG A 18 -5.76 -13.77 13.28
N GLU A 19 -4.72 -13.07 12.83
CA GLU A 19 -3.60 -12.68 13.69
C GLU A 19 -4.05 -11.69 14.78
N LEU A 20 -4.95 -10.75 14.46
CA LEU A 20 -5.53 -9.85 15.45
C LEU A 20 -6.28 -10.63 16.55
N ALA A 21 -7.14 -11.58 16.15
CA ALA A 21 -7.87 -12.41 17.09
C ALA A 21 -6.93 -13.25 17.97
N SER A 22 -5.87 -13.80 17.39
CA SER A 22 -4.81 -14.53 18.10
C SER A 22 -4.13 -13.66 19.16
N ARG A 23 -3.74 -12.42 18.79
CA ARG A 23 -3.12 -11.47 19.72
C ARG A 23 -4.04 -11.12 20.87
N PHE A 24 -5.33 -10.90 20.62
CA PHE A 24 -6.31 -10.65 21.68
C PHE A 24 -6.44 -11.84 22.64
N HIS A 25 -6.48 -13.07 22.13
CA HIS A 25 -6.50 -14.25 22.99
C HIS A 25 -5.23 -14.39 23.83
N LYS A 26 -4.07 -14.10 23.24
CA LYS A 26 -2.79 -14.12 23.96
C LYS A 26 -2.75 -13.07 25.08
N ILE A 27 -3.10 -11.83 24.78
CA ILE A 27 -3.18 -10.73 25.77
C ILE A 27 -4.14 -11.11 26.90
N PHE A 28 -5.30 -11.67 26.57
CA PHE A 28 -6.28 -12.10 27.57
C PHE A 28 -5.70 -13.20 28.48
N ALA A 29 -5.08 -14.23 27.90
CA ALA A 29 -4.52 -15.35 28.66
C ALA A 29 -3.37 -14.91 29.59
N GLU A 30 -2.46 -14.08 29.09
CA GLU A 30 -1.32 -13.56 29.85
C GLU A 30 -1.78 -12.67 31.01
N ASN A 31 -2.72 -11.76 30.77
CA ASN A 31 -3.24 -10.88 31.81
C ASN A 31 -4.15 -11.61 32.81
N ALA A 32 -4.87 -12.66 32.38
CA ALA A 32 -5.61 -13.52 33.29
C ALA A 32 -4.67 -14.29 34.23
N ALA A 33 -3.59 -14.88 33.70
CA ALA A 33 -2.59 -15.59 34.49
C ALA A 33 -1.87 -14.66 35.50
N ALA A 34 -1.65 -13.40 35.13
CA ALA A 34 -1.05 -12.40 36.00
C ALA A 34 -2.03 -11.73 36.99
N GLY A 35 -3.33 -12.07 36.96
CA GLY A 35 -4.35 -11.41 37.78
C GLY A 35 -4.67 -9.96 37.38
N ASN A 36 -4.19 -9.51 36.22
CA ASN A 36 -4.31 -8.13 35.73
C ASN A 36 -5.42 -7.96 34.69
N LEU A 37 -6.31 -8.94 34.54
CA LEU A 37 -7.31 -8.97 33.48
C LEU A 37 -8.17 -7.70 33.41
N LEU A 38 -8.60 -7.19 34.57
CA LEU A 38 -9.46 -6.01 34.72
C LEU A 38 -8.67 -4.71 34.95
N SER A 39 -7.45 -4.63 34.41
CA SER A 39 -6.59 -3.46 34.55
C SER A 39 -6.60 -2.59 33.29
N GLY A 40 -6.29 -1.30 33.46
CA GLY A 40 -6.02 -0.41 32.32
C GLY A 40 -4.84 -0.87 31.46
N TYR A 41 -3.91 -1.66 32.01
CA TYR A 41 -2.82 -2.25 31.26
C TYR A 41 -3.32 -3.20 30.16
N THR A 42 -4.28 -4.07 30.47
CA THR A 42 -4.92 -4.95 29.46
C THR A 42 -5.55 -4.14 28.33
N VAL A 43 -6.20 -3.02 28.66
CA VAL A 43 -6.79 -2.10 27.68
C VAL A 43 -5.72 -1.51 26.77
N LEU A 44 -4.61 -1.02 27.34
CA LEU A 44 -3.47 -0.50 26.58
C LEU A 44 -2.85 -1.56 25.67
N CYS A 45 -2.70 -2.80 26.15
CA CYS A 45 -2.21 -3.91 25.33
C CYS A 45 -3.13 -4.19 24.13
N HIS A 46 -4.45 -4.21 24.34
CA HIS A 46 -5.41 -4.39 23.25
C HIS A 46 -5.37 -3.22 22.25
N ARG A 47 -5.25 -1.97 22.72
CA ARG A 47 -5.11 -0.79 21.86
C ARG A 47 -3.87 -0.90 20.97
N ARG A 48 -2.73 -1.22 21.59
CA ARG A 48 -1.46 -1.38 20.88
C ARG A 48 -1.52 -2.52 19.88
N ALA A 49 -2.10 -3.66 20.24
CA ALA A 49 -2.27 -4.78 19.32
C ALA A 49 -3.07 -4.42 18.07
N VAL A 50 -4.09 -3.55 18.18
CA VAL A 50 -4.82 -3.05 17.02
C VAL A 50 -3.94 -2.14 16.17
N ALA A 51 -3.30 -1.13 16.77
CA ALA A 51 -2.46 -0.19 16.03
C ALA A 51 -1.32 -0.91 15.29
N ASP A 52 -0.61 -1.81 15.98
CA ASP A 52 0.47 -2.63 15.41
C ASP A 52 -0.05 -3.50 14.25
N GLN A 53 -1.28 -4.02 14.36
CA GLN A 53 -1.84 -4.89 13.33
C GLN A 53 -2.33 -4.13 12.10
N VAL A 54 -2.90 -2.93 12.28
CA VAL A 54 -3.25 -2.03 11.17
C VAL A 54 -2.00 -1.60 10.42
N HIS A 55 -0.94 -1.24 11.15
CA HIS A 55 0.35 -0.91 10.55
C HIS A 55 0.94 -2.10 9.76
N ALA A 56 1.02 -3.28 10.39
CA ALA A 56 1.53 -4.49 9.74
C ALA A 56 0.72 -4.89 8.49
N PHE A 57 -0.59 -4.66 8.49
CA PHE A 57 -1.42 -4.89 7.32
C PHE A 57 -1.07 -3.92 6.18
N GLY A 58 -0.89 -2.64 6.50
CA GLY A 58 -0.41 -1.63 5.55
C GLY A 58 0.93 -2.02 4.91
N GLU A 59 1.92 -2.39 5.72
CA GLU A 59 3.24 -2.82 5.23
C GLU A 59 3.15 -4.04 4.30
N ASP A 60 2.32 -5.03 4.63
CA ASP A 60 2.20 -6.25 3.80
C ASP A 60 1.51 -5.97 2.46
N LEU A 61 0.57 -5.02 2.42
CA LEU A 61 0.00 -4.52 1.18
C LEU A 61 1.03 -3.75 0.34
N VAL A 62 1.85 -2.90 0.97
CA VAL A 62 2.93 -2.19 0.27
C VAL A 62 3.91 -3.18 -0.35
N LYS A 63 4.33 -4.21 0.38
CA LYS A 63 5.19 -5.28 -0.15
C LYS A 63 4.59 -5.98 -1.36
N LYS A 64 3.28 -6.26 -1.34
CA LYS A 64 2.57 -6.88 -2.48
C LYS A 64 2.46 -5.94 -3.68
N LEU A 65 2.13 -4.67 -3.45
CA LEU A 65 2.04 -3.64 -4.49
C LEU A 65 3.39 -3.38 -5.19
N THR A 66 4.49 -3.55 -4.46
CA THR A 66 5.86 -3.28 -4.92
C THR A 66 6.67 -4.53 -5.25
N ALA A 67 6.05 -5.72 -5.19
CA ALA A 67 6.73 -7.00 -5.43
C ALA A 67 7.28 -7.17 -6.86
N PHE A 68 6.76 -6.39 -7.81
CA PHE A 68 7.11 -6.48 -9.22
C PHE A 68 7.71 -5.16 -9.73
N ASP A 69 8.58 -5.26 -10.72
CA ASP A 69 9.00 -4.10 -11.49
C ASP A 69 7.76 -3.42 -12.11
N PRO A 70 7.55 -2.10 -11.92
CA PRO A 70 6.45 -1.35 -12.51
C PRO A 70 6.19 -1.59 -14.00
N GLU A 71 7.20 -1.94 -14.79
CA GLU A 71 7.06 -2.16 -16.25
C GLU A 71 6.35 -3.47 -16.62
N HIS A 72 6.54 -4.50 -15.81
CA HIS A 72 5.98 -5.84 -16.04
C HIS A 72 4.97 -6.23 -14.96
N SER A 73 4.62 -5.27 -14.11
CA SER A 73 3.78 -5.52 -12.96
C SER A 73 2.35 -5.87 -13.39
N PRO A 74 1.76 -6.95 -12.84
CA PRO A 74 0.31 -7.17 -12.95
C PRO A 74 -0.49 -6.13 -12.16
N ILE A 75 0.17 -5.31 -11.32
CA ILE A 75 -0.43 -4.28 -10.48
C ILE A 75 -0.78 -3.05 -11.32
N ARG A 76 -1.98 -2.53 -11.10
CA ARG A 76 -2.51 -1.33 -11.74
C ARG A 76 -2.47 -0.15 -10.79
N LYS A 77 -2.52 1.06 -11.35
CA LYS A 77 -2.65 2.30 -10.57
C LYS A 77 -3.90 2.32 -9.67
N SER A 78 -4.99 1.66 -10.09
CA SER A 78 -6.21 1.51 -9.30
C SER A 78 -5.99 0.72 -8.01
N ASP A 79 -5.02 -0.19 -8.00
CA ASP A 79 -4.82 -1.15 -6.91
C ASP A 79 -4.25 -0.45 -5.67
N PHE A 80 -3.51 0.65 -5.86
CA PHE A 80 -3.09 1.54 -4.77
C PHE A 80 -4.29 2.25 -4.11
N ALA A 81 -5.32 2.60 -4.89
CA ALA A 81 -6.53 3.18 -4.31
C ALA A 81 -7.34 2.12 -3.55
N LEU A 82 -7.43 0.91 -4.10
CA LEU A 82 -8.05 -0.23 -3.44
C LEU A 82 -7.35 -0.57 -2.13
N ALA A 83 -6.02 -0.58 -2.10
CA ALA A 83 -5.24 -0.85 -0.90
C ALA A 83 -5.52 0.16 0.22
N LYS A 84 -5.60 1.47 -0.10
CA LYS A 84 -5.95 2.49 0.90
C LYS A 84 -7.34 2.28 1.49
N VAL A 85 -8.33 2.00 0.63
CA VAL A 85 -9.69 1.67 1.09
C VAL A 85 -9.67 0.45 2.00
N ALA A 86 -8.91 -0.58 1.63
CA ALA A 86 -8.80 -1.79 2.44
C ALA A 86 -8.15 -1.56 3.80
N VAL A 87 -7.11 -0.71 3.91
CA VAL A 87 -6.49 -0.32 5.19
C VAL A 87 -7.50 0.42 6.06
N SER A 88 -8.27 1.34 5.47
CA SER A 88 -9.39 2.02 6.14
C SER A 88 -10.45 1.02 6.66
N ASP A 89 -10.91 0.11 5.82
CA ASP A 89 -11.90 -0.91 6.20
C ASP A 89 -11.37 -1.85 7.29
N PHE A 90 -10.09 -2.22 7.22
CA PHE A 90 -9.44 -3.06 8.22
C PHE A 90 -9.31 -2.35 9.57
N GLN A 91 -9.00 -1.04 9.58
CA GLN A 91 -8.98 -0.24 10.80
C GLN A 91 -10.36 -0.18 11.47
N ILE A 92 -11.42 -0.02 10.69
CA ILE A 92 -12.80 -0.05 11.20
C ILE A 92 -13.10 -1.42 11.82
N PHE A 93 -12.84 -2.50 11.09
CA PHE A 93 -13.01 -3.87 11.59
C PHE A 93 -12.22 -4.10 12.90
N ALA A 94 -10.95 -3.69 12.94
CA ALA A 94 -10.11 -3.89 14.12
C ALA A 94 -10.63 -3.08 15.33
N GLY A 95 -11.15 -1.87 15.09
CA GLY A 95 -11.83 -1.06 16.10
C GLY A 95 -13.09 -1.73 16.64
N GLU A 96 -13.91 -2.34 15.77
CA GLU A 96 -15.08 -3.11 16.20
C GLU A 96 -14.68 -4.34 17.04
N GLN A 97 -13.65 -5.09 16.63
CA GLN A 97 -13.15 -6.23 17.40
C GLN A 97 -12.60 -5.80 18.76
N TYR A 98 -11.92 -4.66 18.83
CA TYR A 98 -11.47 -4.06 20.07
C TYR A 98 -12.64 -3.71 21.00
N ALA A 99 -13.67 -3.04 20.49
CA ALA A 99 -14.87 -2.71 21.25
C ALA A 99 -15.58 -3.98 21.78
N ARG A 100 -15.69 -5.03 20.94
CA ARG A 100 -16.22 -6.33 21.35
C ARG A 100 -15.37 -7.02 22.42
N SER A 101 -14.05 -6.94 22.30
CA SER A 101 -13.12 -7.48 23.29
C SER A 101 -13.30 -6.76 24.64
N LEU A 102 -13.34 -5.43 24.61
CA LEU A 102 -13.56 -4.62 25.80
C LEU A 102 -14.92 -4.88 26.45
N ALA A 103 -15.99 -5.06 25.68
CA ALA A 103 -17.31 -5.35 26.24
C ALA A 103 -17.33 -6.64 27.10
N LYS A 104 -16.43 -7.61 26.83
CA LYS A 104 -16.27 -8.82 27.64
C LYS A 104 -15.58 -8.55 28.99
N ILE A 105 -14.72 -7.53 29.05
CA ILE A 105 -13.91 -7.16 30.21
C ILE A 105 -14.59 -6.03 31.02
N GLY A 106 -15.42 -5.22 30.35
CA GLY A 106 -15.90 -3.91 30.81
C GLY A 106 -16.76 -3.88 32.06
N ARG A 107 -17.32 -5.01 32.51
CA ARG A 107 -18.06 -5.06 33.79
C ARG A 107 -17.15 -4.93 35.02
N GLY A 108 -15.84 -5.08 34.86
CA GLY A 108 -14.87 -5.02 35.96
C GLY A 108 -13.85 -3.89 35.85
N LEU A 109 -13.91 -3.05 34.81
CA LEU A 109 -12.94 -1.95 34.63
C LEU A 109 -13.34 -0.72 35.48
N PRO A 110 -12.38 0.00 36.08
CA PRO A 110 -12.64 1.27 36.74
C PRO A 110 -13.27 2.31 35.79
N ALA A 111 -14.11 3.19 36.32
CA ALA A 111 -14.70 4.28 35.54
C ALA A 111 -13.59 5.18 34.93
N GLY A 112 -13.77 5.58 33.67
CA GLY A 112 -12.84 6.47 32.94
C GLY A 112 -11.72 5.77 32.15
N VAL A 113 -11.52 4.45 32.31
CA VAL A 113 -10.45 3.72 31.59
C VAL A 113 -10.76 3.48 30.10
N ILE A 114 -12.04 3.46 29.74
CA ILE A 114 -12.51 3.17 28.37
C ILE A 114 -12.65 4.45 27.51
N ASP A 115 -12.59 5.64 28.12
CA ASP A 115 -13.12 6.89 27.54
C ASP A 115 -12.19 7.63 26.56
N GLU A 116 -10.95 7.15 26.37
CA GLU A 116 -10.08 7.75 25.38
C GLU A 116 -10.43 7.23 23.98
N VAL A 117 -10.81 8.17 23.12
CA VAL A 117 -10.94 7.98 21.67
C VAL A 117 -9.75 7.15 21.17
N PHE A 118 -10.03 6.08 20.42
CA PHE A 118 -9.00 5.20 19.89
C PHE A 118 -8.23 5.88 18.75
N VAL A 119 -7.31 6.78 19.12
CA VAL A 119 -6.52 7.61 18.19
C VAL A 119 -5.40 6.80 17.52
N ASP A 120 -4.80 5.85 18.23
CA ASP A 120 -3.61 5.13 17.76
C ASP A 120 -3.85 4.32 16.48
N GLY A 121 -5.00 3.64 16.36
CA GLY A 121 -5.33 2.91 15.14
C GLY A 121 -5.67 3.84 13.96
N ALA A 122 -6.21 5.03 14.21
CA ALA A 122 -6.45 6.02 13.17
C ALA A 122 -5.13 6.63 12.66
N ASN A 123 -4.17 6.88 13.56
CA ASN A 123 -2.82 7.32 13.18
C ASN A 123 -2.11 6.23 12.35
N ALA A 124 -2.13 4.97 12.81
CA ALA A 124 -1.54 3.85 12.07
C ALA A 124 -2.14 3.68 10.66
N ARG A 125 -3.46 3.91 10.52
CA ARG A 125 -4.13 3.94 9.21
C ARG A 125 -3.58 5.05 8.32
N VAL A 126 -3.49 6.28 8.84
CA VAL A 126 -3.00 7.44 8.08
C VAL A 126 -1.55 7.23 7.63
N GLU A 127 -0.69 6.72 8.51
CA GLU A 127 0.71 6.41 8.17
C GLU A 127 0.79 5.38 7.03
N ALA A 128 0.06 4.27 7.13
CA ALA A 128 0.01 3.26 6.07
C ALA A 128 -0.55 3.81 4.75
N GLU A 129 -1.60 4.64 4.80
CA GLU A 129 -2.16 5.28 3.60
C GLU A 129 -1.17 6.24 2.92
N LEU A 130 -0.39 6.99 3.71
CA LEU A 130 0.66 7.88 3.21
C LEU A 130 1.80 7.09 2.55
N GLU A 131 2.19 5.96 3.13
CA GLU A 131 3.21 5.07 2.56
C GLU A 131 2.76 4.48 1.21
N ILE A 132 1.54 3.95 1.15
CA ILE A 132 0.93 3.45 -0.09
C ILE A 132 0.90 4.56 -1.16
N GLU A 133 0.53 5.78 -0.76
CA GLU A 133 0.49 6.93 -1.65
C GLU A 133 1.89 7.32 -2.15
N GLY A 134 2.92 7.27 -1.29
CA GLY A 134 4.31 7.48 -1.67
C GLY A 134 4.77 6.51 -2.76
N HIS A 135 4.50 5.21 -2.57
CA HIS A 135 4.83 4.19 -3.57
C HIS A 135 4.03 4.33 -4.86
N ARG A 136 2.77 4.79 -4.79
CA ARG A 136 1.97 5.10 -5.99
C ARG A 136 2.63 6.19 -6.84
N LEU A 137 3.16 7.23 -6.20
CA LEU A 137 3.85 8.34 -6.87
C LEU A 137 5.16 7.86 -7.51
N GLU A 138 5.93 7.02 -6.82
CA GLU A 138 7.14 6.40 -7.36
C GLU A 138 6.83 5.47 -8.55
N HIS A 139 5.82 4.61 -8.43
CA HIS A 139 5.35 3.75 -9.52
C HIS A 139 4.97 4.58 -10.76
N ARG A 140 4.33 5.73 -10.56
CA ARG A 140 4.00 6.65 -11.65
C ARG A 140 5.23 7.34 -12.24
N SER A 141 6.20 7.75 -11.42
CA SER A 141 7.40 8.45 -11.89
C SER A 141 8.28 7.56 -12.75
N ARG A 142 8.48 6.30 -12.35
CA ARG A 142 9.25 5.29 -13.11
C ARG A 142 8.63 5.07 -14.50
N LEU A 143 7.32 4.84 -14.59
CA LEU A 143 6.62 4.71 -15.86
C LEU A 143 6.67 5.98 -16.72
N SER A 144 6.71 7.16 -16.10
CA SER A 144 6.77 8.44 -16.81
C SER A 144 8.17 8.74 -17.36
N PHE A 145 9.23 8.43 -16.61
CA PHE A 145 10.61 8.60 -17.05
C PHE A 145 10.87 7.79 -18.32
N TRP A 146 10.47 6.53 -18.34
CA TRP A 146 10.64 5.69 -19.52
C TRP A 146 9.79 6.14 -20.70
N LYS A 147 8.53 6.53 -20.48
CA LYS A 147 7.72 7.15 -21.54
C LYS A 147 8.39 8.39 -22.14
N TRP A 148 9.02 9.21 -21.30
CA TRP A 148 9.80 10.35 -21.77
C TRP A 148 11.06 9.90 -22.53
N ALA A 149 11.82 8.93 -22.00
CA ALA A 149 13.04 8.43 -22.63
C ALA A 149 12.77 7.79 -24.00
N PHE A 150 11.76 6.93 -24.12
CA PHE A 150 11.32 6.34 -25.38
C PHE A 150 10.77 7.40 -26.35
N GLY A 151 10.01 8.38 -25.83
CA GLY A 151 9.54 9.51 -26.64
C GLY A 151 10.70 10.33 -27.22
N ASN A 152 11.73 10.59 -26.41
CA ASN A 152 12.93 11.32 -26.83
C ASN A 152 13.75 10.52 -27.85
N LEU A 153 13.95 9.21 -27.61
CA LEU A 153 14.64 8.32 -28.54
C LEU A 153 13.94 8.27 -29.90
N LYS A 154 12.60 8.10 -29.92
CA LYS A 154 11.82 8.11 -31.17
C LYS A 154 11.98 9.43 -31.92
N ARG A 155 12.01 10.56 -31.21
CA ARG A 155 12.21 11.88 -31.80
C ARG A 155 13.60 12.02 -32.42
N GLN A 156 14.64 11.57 -31.70
CA GLN A 156 16.02 11.58 -32.18
C GLN A 156 16.20 10.70 -33.44
N VAL A 157 15.65 9.48 -33.43
CA VAL A 157 15.66 8.59 -34.59
C VAL A 157 14.94 9.21 -35.78
N TRP A 158 13.80 9.87 -35.55
CA TRP A 158 13.06 10.56 -36.62
C TRP A 158 13.86 11.73 -37.20
N THR A 159 14.47 12.57 -36.36
CA THR A 159 15.31 13.68 -36.82
C THR A 159 16.55 13.19 -37.58
N ALA A 160 17.19 12.10 -37.13
CA ALA A 160 18.32 11.50 -37.83
C ALA A 160 17.91 10.89 -39.17
N GLY A 161 16.75 10.23 -39.23
CA GLY A 161 16.20 9.69 -40.47
C GLY A 161 15.87 10.78 -41.51
N VAL A 162 15.27 11.89 -41.08
CA VAL A 162 15.00 13.05 -41.96
C VAL A 162 16.29 13.71 -42.43
N ALA A 163 17.31 13.80 -41.58
CA ALA A 163 18.62 14.34 -41.96
C ALA A 163 19.35 13.45 -42.97
N LEU A 164 19.28 12.12 -42.82
CA LEU A 164 19.85 11.16 -43.77
C LEU A 164 19.13 11.19 -45.12
N LEU A 165 17.79 11.27 -45.13
CA LEU A 165 17.00 11.38 -46.36
C LEU A 165 17.27 12.70 -47.10
N SER A 166 17.34 13.82 -46.39
CA SER A 166 17.66 15.11 -47.00
C SER A 166 19.11 15.17 -47.49
N GLY A 167 20.06 14.56 -46.78
CA GLY A 167 21.44 14.39 -47.24
C GLY A 167 21.56 13.51 -48.49
N ALA A 168 20.81 12.41 -48.57
CA ALA A 168 20.77 11.53 -49.74
C ALA A 168 20.16 12.22 -50.96
N ILE A 169 19.04 12.94 -50.78
CA ILE A 169 18.42 13.73 -51.86
C ILE A 169 19.37 14.84 -52.33
N GLY A 170 20.05 15.53 -51.41
CA GLY A 170 21.05 16.54 -51.76
C GLY A 170 22.25 15.96 -52.52
N ALA A 171 22.73 14.77 -52.14
CA ALA A 171 23.80 14.08 -52.85
C ALA A 171 23.40 13.65 -54.26
N VAL A 172 22.15 13.17 -54.45
CA VAL A 172 21.61 12.81 -55.77
C VAL A 172 21.43 14.04 -56.66
N LEU A 173 20.89 15.14 -56.11
CA LEU A 173 20.74 16.39 -56.86
C LEU A 173 22.10 17.00 -57.25
N LYS A 174 23.09 16.94 -56.36
CA LYS A 174 24.45 17.39 -56.66
C LYS A 174 25.11 16.52 -57.74
N ALA A 175 25.01 15.20 -57.62
CA ALA A 175 25.57 14.28 -58.62
C ALA A 175 24.92 14.46 -60.00
N GLY A 176 23.62 14.77 -60.06
CA GLY A 176 22.93 15.10 -61.31
C GLY A 176 23.35 16.45 -61.91
N TRP A 177 23.68 17.43 -61.08
CA TRP A 177 24.19 18.74 -61.51
C TRP A 177 25.62 18.66 -62.03
N ASP A 178 26.49 17.89 -61.36
CA ASP A 178 27.89 17.70 -61.77
C ASP A 178 28.01 16.87 -63.08
N TYR A 179 26.92 16.24 -63.54
CA TYR A 179 26.83 15.47 -64.79
C TYR A 179 26.31 16.29 -65.99
N LEU A 180 25.87 17.54 -65.78
CA LEU A 180 25.40 18.49 -66.80
C LEU A 180 26.50 19.50 -67.16
#